data_AF-A0A292E6Y1-F1
#
_entry.id   AF-A0A292E6Y1-F1
#
_cell.length_a   1.000
_cell.length_b   1.000
_cell.length_c   1.000
_cell.angle_alpha   90.00
_cell.angle_beta   90.00
_cell.angle_gamma   90.00
#
_symmetry.space_group_name_H-M   'P 1'
#
loop_
_entity.id
_entity.type
_entity.pdbx_description
1 polymer ?
#
loop_
_entity_poly.entity_id
_entity_poly.type
_entity_poly.pdbx_seq_one_letter_code
_entity_poly.pdbx_strand_id
1 'polypeptide(L)'
;MKKDDLPLLRFDFRPPPCRIVIFPIAARVGKARHVASKLDGMVGPTKQKARDGYWKERCKDLAAELEKRGLSEEQIAAAILDFRDAVEVEMRKAAAKANQSPRPAAWDDGPKSA
;
A
#
# COMPACT_ATOMS: atom_id res chain seq x y z
N MET A 1 -31.45 -56.65 -2.09
CA MET A 1 -30.85 -56.05 -0.89
C MET A 1 -29.97 -54.89 -1.37
N LYS A 2 -30.26 -53.68 -0.87
CA LYS A 2 -29.99 -52.40 -1.55
C LYS A 2 -28.50 -52.06 -1.58
N LYS A 3 -28.03 -51.55 -2.72
CA LYS A 3 -26.64 -51.10 -2.96
C LYS A 3 -26.45 -49.64 -2.56
N ASP A 4 -26.93 -49.20 -1.39
CA ASP A 4 -26.94 -47.74 -1.10
C ASP A 4 -26.69 -47.36 0.38
N ASP A 5 -26.22 -48.28 1.23
CA ASP A 5 -25.94 -48.01 2.65
C ASP A 5 -24.45 -47.83 2.96
N LEU A 6 -23.75 -46.99 2.20
CA LEU A 6 -22.40 -46.54 2.53
C LEU A 6 -22.44 -45.08 3.05
N PRO A 7 -22.79 -44.85 4.34
CA PRO A 7 -22.88 -43.51 4.91
C PRO A 7 -21.52 -42.79 4.99
N LEU A 8 -20.41 -43.53 4.84
CA LEU A 8 -19.05 -43.00 4.99
C LEU A 8 -18.44 -42.43 3.70
N LEU A 9 -19.11 -42.61 2.55
CA LEU A 9 -18.67 -42.08 1.25
C LEU A 9 -19.53 -40.93 0.74
N ARG A 10 -20.45 -40.40 1.56
CA ARG A 10 -21.13 -39.14 1.28
C ARG A 10 -20.16 -37.99 1.50
N PHE A 11 -19.33 -37.74 0.49
CA PHE A 11 -18.55 -36.50 0.39
C PHE A 11 -19.51 -35.35 0.09
N ASP A 12 -20.38 -35.03 1.03
CA ASP A 12 -21.28 -33.87 0.99
C ASP A 12 -20.50 -32.60 1.37
N PHE A 13 -19.26 -32.49 0.88
CA PHE A 13 -18.40 -31.34 1.11
C PHE A 13 -19.02 -30.13 0.40
N ARG A 14 -19.85 -29.39 1.12
CA ARG A 14 -20.21 -28.03 0.77
C ARG A 14 -19.12 -27.13 1.34
N PRO A 15 -18.21 -26.57 0.52
CA PRO A 15 -17.31 -25.55 1.03
C PRO A 15 -18.17 -24.44 1.63
N PRO A 16 -17.87 -24.00 2.86
CA PRO A 16 -18.57 -22.87 3.45
C PRO A 16 -18.44 -21.65 2.53
N PRO A 17 -19.42 -20.74 2.52
CA PRO A 17 -19.35 -19.55 1.66
C PRO A 17 -18.04 -18.80 1.89
N CYS A 18 -17.16 -18.84 0.88
CA CYS A 18 -15.87 -18.18 0.94
C CYS A 18 -16.06 -16.67 0.81
N ARG A 19 -15.70 -15.92 1.86
CA ARG A 19 -15.66 -14.45 1.79
C ARG A 19 -14.30 -14.03 1.25
N ILE A 20 -14.28 -13.48 0.04
CA ILE A 20 -13.08 -12.83 -0.51
C ILE A 20 -12.80 -11.58 0.31
N VAL A 21 -11.78 -11.63 1.19
CA VAL A 21 -11.28 -10.46 1.90
C VAL A 21 -10.21 -9.82 1.03
N ILE A 22 -10.55 -8.70 0.40
CA ILE A 22 -9.59 -7.93 -0.38
C ILE A 22 -8.66 -7.26 0.61
N PHE A 23 -7.37 -7.59 0.54
CA PHE A 23 -6.36 -7.08 1.47
C PHE A 23 -6.44 -5.54 1.54
N PRO A 24 -6.52 -4.94 2.74
CA PRO A 24 -6.74 -3.51 2.91
C PRO A 24 -5.72 -2.70 2.11
N ILE A 25 -6.17 -1.65 1.43
CA ILE A 25 -5.27 -0.83 0.64
C ILE A 25 -4.22 -0.16 1.51
N ALA A 26 -4.58 0.21 2.75
CA ALA A 26 -3.66 0.70 3.78
C ALA A 26 -2.45 -0.21 4.00
N ALA A 27 -2.63 -1.52 3.86
CA ALA A 27 -1.58 -2.51 4.08
C ALA A 27 -0.71 -2.76 2.82
N ARG A 28 -0.99 -2.11 1.68
CA ARG A 28 -0.16 -2.15 0.46
C ARG A 28 1.04 -1.21 0.54
N VAL A 29 1.82 -1.30 1.62
CA VAL A 29 2.92 -0.38 1.97
C VAL A 29 3.95 -0.23 0.86
N GLY A 30 4.28 -1.31 0.14
CA GLY A 30 5.22 -1.24 -1.00
C GLY A 30 4.73 -0.33 -2.14
N LYS A 31 3.43 -0.39 -2.48
CA LYS A 31 2.83 0.51 -3.48
C LYS A 31 2.78 1.95 -2.96
N ALA A 32 2.44 2.14 -1.68
CA ALA A 32 2.42 3.47 -1.07
C ALA A 32 3.80 4.12 -1.07
N ARG A 33 4.86 3.38 -0.71
CA ARG A 33 6.26 3.85 -0.74
C ARG A 33 6.72 4.24 -2.14
N HIS A 34 6.38 3.44 -3.16
CA HIS A 34 6.73 3.74 -4.56
C HIS A 34 6.07 5.04 -5.04
N VAL A 35 4.79 5.21 -4.72
CA VAL A 35 4.04 6.44 -5.07
C VAL A 35 4.60 7.64 -4.29
N ALA A 36 4.88 7.49 -3.00
CA ALA A 36 5.52 8.52 -2.18
C ALA A 36 6.85 8.99 -2.78
N SER A 37 7.72 8.06 -3.18
CA SER A 37 9.01 8.38 -3.81
C SER A 37 8.85 9.12 -5.15
N LYS A 38 7.87 8.74 -5.97
CA LYS A 38 7.56 9.46 -7.21
C LYS A 38 7.04 10.87 -6.96
N LEU A 39 6.14 11.04 -5.98
CA LEU A 39 5.60 12.35 -5.61
C LEU A 39 6.69 13.27 -5.06
N ASP A 40 7.62 12.73 -4.27
CA ASP A 40 8.77 13.45 -3.73
C ASP A 40 9.75 13.90 -4.83
N GLY A 41 10.00 13.05 -5.84
CA GLY A 41 10.79 13.45 -7.03
C GLY A 41 10.14 14.53 -7.91
N MET A 42 8.85 14.80 -7.71
CA MET A 42 8.07 15.82 -8.43
C MET A 42 7.87 17.11 -7.63
N VAL A 43 8.66 17.35 -6.59
CA VAL A 43 8.61 18.60 -5.82
C VAL A 43 9.15 19.77 -6.66
N GLY A 44 8.39 20.87 -6.69
CA GLY A 44 8.77 22.13 -7.35
C GLY A 44 7.59 22.84 -8.04
N PRO A 45 7.63 24.18 -8.17
CA PRO A 45 6.51 24.97 -8.69
C PRO A 45 6.13 24.59 -10.14
N THR A 46 7.12 24.24 -10.95
CA THR A 46 6.92 23.80 -12.35
C THR A 46 6.30 22.40 -12.45
N LYS A 47 6.47 21.56 -11.44
CA LYS A 47 6.05 20.15 -11.45
C LYS A 47 4.75 19.88 -10.70
N GLN A 48 4.20 20.89 -10.02
CA GLN A 48 2.94 20.78 -9.26
C GLN A 48 1.80 20.20 -10.10
N LYS A 49 1.57 20.72 -11.32
CA LYS A 49 0.51 20.25 -12.21
C LYS A 49 0.70 18.77 -12.62
N ALA A 50 1.95 18.37 -12.87
CA ALA A 50 2.28 16.99 -13.21
C ALA A 50 2.07 16.05 -12.01
N ARG A 51 2.43 16.51 -10.81
CA ARG A 51 2.22 15.79 -9.55
C ARG A 51 0.73 15.54 -9.29
N ASP A 52 -0.10 16.58 -9.44
CA ASP A 52 -1.54 16.49 -9.22
C ASP A 52 -2.21 15.62 -10.30
N GLY A 53 -1.74 15.71 -11.55
CA GLY A 53 -2.17 14.84 -12.65
C GLY A 53 -1.86 13.36 -12.37
N TYR A 54 -0.62 13.07 -11.98
CA TYR A 54 -0.19 11.72 -11.63
C TYR A 54 -1.01 11.14 -10.47
N TRP A 55 -1.28 11.94 -9.43
CA TRP A 55 -2.11 11.48 -8.31
C TRP A 55 -3.54 11.14 -8.75
N LYS A 56 -4.16 12.01 -9.55
CA LYS A 56 -5.52 11.77 -10.09
C LYS A 56 -5.59 10.50 -10.94
N GLU A 57 -4.62 10.32 -11.83
CA GLU A 57 -4.52 9.11 -12.65
C GLU A 57 -4.36 7.87 -11.78
N ARG A 58 -3.47 7.93 -10.78
CA ARG A 58 -3.24 6.82 -9.87
C ARG A 58 -4.47 6.43 -9.05
N CYS A 59 -5.25 7.41 -8.58
CA CYS A 59 -6.51 7.19 -7.89
C CYS A 59 -7.57 6.59 -8.82
N LYS A 60 -7.63 7.05 -10.08
CA LYS A 60 -8.54 6.49 -11.09
C LYS A 60 -8.22 5.02 -11.38
N ASP A 61 -6.95 4.69 -11.56
CA ASP A 61 -6.51 3.30 -11.77
C ASP A 61 -6.85 2.42 -10.55
N LEU A 62 -6.65 2.96 -9.34
CA LEU A 62 -6.98 2.25 -8.12
C LEU A 62 -8.49 2.03 -7.98
N ALA A 63 -9.31 3.03 -8.29
CA ALA A 63 -10.76 2.90 -8.31
C ALA A 63 -11.20 1.81 -9.28
N ALA A 64 -10.68 1.83 -10.51
CA ALA A 64 -10.99 0.82 -11.53
C ALA A 64 -10.53 -0.60 -11.12
N GLU A 65 -9.38 -0.74 -10.44
CA GLU A 65 -8.93 -2.03 -9.89
C GLU A 65 -9.91 -2.57 -8.83
N LEU A 66 -10.48 -1.71 -8.00
CA LEU A 66 -11.39 -2.09 -6.91
C LEU A 66 -12.81 -2.34 -7.40
N GLU A 67 -13.28 -1.54 -8.34
CA GLU A 67 -14.56 -1.73 -9.02
C GLU A 67 -14.59 -3.09 -9.73
N LYS A 68 -13.52 -3.46 -10.46
CA LYS A 68 -13.36 -4.79 -11.06
C LYS A 68 -13.39 -5.94 -10.05
N ARG A 69 -13.11 -5.66 -8.78
CA ARG A 69 -13.16 -6.64 -7.68
C ARG A 69 -14.50 -6.64 -6.96
N GLY A 70 -15.46 -5.81 -7.40
CA GLY A 70 -16.83 -5.78 -6.89
C GLY A 70 -17.03 -4.90 -5.64
N LEU A 71 -16.15 -3.93 -5.37
CA LEU A 71 -16.39 -2.97 -4.29
C LEU A 71 -17.45 -1.94 -4.70
N SER A 72 -18.24 -1.49 -3.72
CA SER A 72 -19.13 -0.34 -3.91
C SER A 72 -18.33 0.97 -3.99
N GLU A 73 -18.94 2.01 -4.58
CA GLU A 73 -18.33 3.33 -4.69
C GLU A 73 -17.90 3.91 -3.34
N GLU A 74 -18.73 3.74 -2.29
CA GLU A 74 -18.41 4.15 -0.92
C GLU A 74 -17.17 3.45 -0.38
N GLN A 75 -17.04 2.14 -0.60
CA GLN A 75 -15.88 1.36 -0.19
C GLN A 75 -14.62 1.76 -0.96
N ILE A 76 -14.77 2.09 -2.24
CA ILE A 76 -13.69 2.60 -3.08
C ILE A 76 -13.20 3.94 -2.57
N ALA A 77 -14.11 4.88 -2.27
CA ALA A 77 -13.78 6.19 -1.74
C ALA A 77 -13.03 6.08 -0.41
N ALA A 78 -13.53 5.27 0.52
CA ALA A 78 -12.86 4.99 1.79
C ALA A 78 -11.45 4.41 1.58
N ALA A 79 -11.32 3.43 0.69
CA ALA A 79 -10.03 2.78 0.44
C ALA A 79 -9.01 3.69 -0.28
N ILE A 80 -9.47 4.69 -1.05
CA ILE A 80 -8.62 5.73 -1.64
C ILE A 80 -8.13 6.70 -0.56
N LEU A 81 -8.99 7.07 0.40
CA LEU A 81 -8.57 7.90 1.55
C LEU A 81 -7.52 7.17 2.39
N ASP A 82 -7.75 5.91 2.72
CA ASP A 82 -6.78 5.07 3.42
C ASP A 82 -5.44 4.98 2.67
N PHE A 83 -5.49 4.89 1.33
CA PHE A 83 -4.29 4.86 0.50
C PHE A 83 -3.53 6.18 0.56
N ARG A 84 -4.24 7.31 0.54
CA ARG A 84 -3.66 8.64 0.66
C ARG A 84 -2.92 8.77 1.98
N ASP A 85 -3.56 8.39 3.09
CA ASP A 85 -2.97 8.48 4.42
C ASP A 85 -1.70 7.62 4.52
N ALA A 86 -1.73 6.40 3.96
CA ALA A 86 -0.57 5.54 3.88
C ALA A 86 0.59 6.16 3.08
N VAL A 87 0.29 6.83 1.95
CA VAL A 87 1.30 7.53 1.14
C VAL A 87 1.89 8.71 1.91
N GLU A 88 1.05 9.52 2.58
CA GLU A 88 1.52 10.65 3.40
C GLU A 88 2.43 10.19 4.54
N VAL A 89 2.10 9.08 5.20
CA VAL A 89 2.96 8.46 6.23
C VAL A 89 4.32 8.05 5.65
N GLU A 90 4.36 7.39 4.49
CA GLU A 90 5.63 6.99 3.88
C GLU A 90 6.44 8.21 3.39
N MET A 91 5.81 9.29 2.92
CA MET A 91 6.49 10.55 2.61
C MET A 91 7.14 11.15 3.86
N ARG A 92 6.42 11.20 4.99
CA ARG A 92 6.98 11.69 6.27
C ARG A 92 8.16 10.83 6.73
N LYS A 93 8.07 9.49 6.61
CA LYS A 93 9.17 8.58 6.94
C LYS A 93 10.39 8.78 6.04
N ALA A 94 10.18 8.99 4.74
CA ALA A 94 11.25 9.27 3.79
C ALA A 94 11.98 10.58 4.14
N ALA A 95 11.22 11.64 4.42
CA ALA A 95 11.79 12.93 4.86
C ALA A 95 12.55 12.80 6.19
N ALA A 96 12.00 12.07 7.17
CA ALA A 96 12.68 11.81 8.44
C ALA A 96 14.01 11.06 8.25
N LYS A 97 14.04 10.06 7.36
CA LYS A 97 15.27 9.33 7.03
C LYS A 97 16.30 10.23 6.33
N ALA A 98 15.88 11.14 5.45
CA ALA A 98 16.77 12.10 4.80
C ALA A 98 17.38 13.09 5.80
N ASN A 99 16.61 13.50 6.81
CA ASN A 99 17.07 14.41 7.87
C ASN A 99 17.93 13.72 8.93
N GLN A 100 17.92 12.38 9.00
CA GLN A 100 18.88 11.61 9.77
C GLN A 100 20.21 11.58 9.01
N SER A 101 20.97 12.67 9.07
CA SER A 101 22.41 12.60 8.76
C SER A 101 23.02 11.48 9.62
N PRO A 102 23.94 10.65 9.08
CA PRO A 102 24.68 9.72 9.92
C PRO A 102 25.30 10.54 11.04
N ARG A 103 25.01 10.20 12.30
CA ARG A 103 25.79 10.72 13.42
C ARG A 103 27.26 10.51 13.02
N PRO A 104 28.11 11.55 12.99
CA PRO A 104 29.51 11.37 12.65
C PRO A 104 30.05 10.28 13.59
N ALA A 105 30.69 9.27 13.01
CA ALA A 105 31.30 8.21 13.79
C ALA A 105 32.23 8.88 14.80
N ALA A 106 32.03 8.61 16.10
CA ALA A 106 32.68 9.30 17.22
C ALA A 106 34.18 8.95 17.37
N TRP A 107 34.87 8.70 16.26
CA TRP A 107 36.28 8.29 16.18
C TRP A 107 37.12 9.30 15.39
N ASP A 108 36.70 10.56 15.35
CA ASP A 108 37.55 11.64 14.86
C ASP A 108 38.64 11.89 15.90
N ASP A 109 39.72 11.11 15.79
CA ASP A 109 40.93 11.18 16.59
C ASP A 109 41.51 12.60 16.46
N GLY A 110 41.27 13.43 17.48
CA GLY A 110 41.90 14.73 17.63
C GLY A 110 43.43 14.63 17.51
N PRO A 111 44.11 15.72 17.11
CA PRO A 111 45.51 15.65 16.73
C PRO A 111 46.36 15.14 17.89
N LYS A 112 47.09 14.04 17.66
CA LYS A 112 48.14 13.57 18.56
C LYS A 112 49.21 14.65 18.63
N SER A 113 49.19 15.42 19.72
CA SER A 113 50.25 16.35 20.07
C SER A 113 51.58 15.59 20.12
N ALA A 114 52.52 16.02 19.27
CA ALA A 114 53.91 15.58 19.24
C ALA A 114 54.75 16.31 20.29
#